data_AF-A0A1J5KSH7-F1
#
_entry.id   AF-A0A1J5KSH7-F1
#
_cell.length_a   1.000
_cell.length_b   1.000
_cell.length_c   1.000
_cell.angle_alpha   90.00
_cell.angle_beta   90.00
_cell.angle_gamma   90.00
#
_symmetry.space_group_name_H-M   'P 1'
#
loop_
_entity.id
_entity.type
_entity.pdbx_description
1 polymer ?
#
loop_
_entity_poly.entity_id
_entity_poly.type
_entity_poly.pdbx_seq_one_letter_code
_entity_poly.pdbx_strand_id
1 'polypeptide(L)'
;MKVNDNFIFSLKCLADLEQQKLAWNGKIPNCVSSFDEEVNTLYDCGFECYIEEIKKRDSQSELSRKLIELDELIENYDREGGFRDQILHDPEWVLITHKAQEILDLL
;
A
#
# COMPACT_ATOMS: atom_id res chain seq x y z
N MET A 1 -4.35 -15.43 12.06
CA MET A 1 -3.34 -14.37 12.30
C MET A 1 -4.10 -13.06 12.42
N LYS A 2 -3.84 -12.23 13.44
CA LYS A 2 -4.54 -10.94 13.62
C LYS A 2 -3.80 -9.86 12.82
N VAL A 3 -4.56 -8.96 12.21
CA VAL A 3 -4.04 -7.68 11.74
C VAL A 3 -3.39 -6.97 12.92
N ASN A 4 -2.11 -6.60 12.81
CA ASN A 4 -1.38 -5.92 13.89
C ASN A 4 -1.29 -4.41 13.63
N ASP A 5 -0.97 -3.64 14.66
CA ASP A 5 -0.95 -2.18 14.58
C ASP A 5 0.04 -1.65 13.52
N ASN A 6 1.13 -2.39 13.28
CA ASN A 6 2.13 -2.03 12.27
C ASN A 6 1.57 -2.17 10.85
N PHE A 7 0.83 -3.24 10.56
CA PHE A 7 0.14 -3.39 9.27
C PHE A 7 -0.84 -2.25 9.03
N ILE A 8 -1.68 -1.92 10.03
CA ILE A 8 -2.66 -0.83 9.90
C ILE A 8 -1.95 0.50 9.67
N PHE A 9 -0.84 0.73 10.38
CA PHE A 9 -0.03 1.93 10.19
C PHE A 9 0.56 2.01 8.79
N SER A 10 1.19 0.94 8.28
CA SER A 10 1.73 0.89 6.93
C SER A 10 0.65 1.11 5.87
N LEU A 11 -0.54 0.54 6.07
CA LEU A 11 -1.67 0.72 5.17
C LEU A 11 -2.19 2.17 5.16
N LYS A 12 -2.19 2.84 6.32
CA LYS A 12 -2.49 4.28 6.43
C LYS A 12 -1.48 5.13 5.68
N CYS A 13 -0.18 4.81 5.82
CA CYS A 13 0.86 5.51 5.07
C CYS A 13 0.68 5.32 3.55
N LEU A 14 0.31 4.12 3.11
CA LEU A 14 0.02 3.84 1.70
C LEU A 14 -1.23 4.56 1.18
N ALA A 15 -2.26 4.73 2.02
CA ALA A 15 -3.49 5.42 1.66
C ALA A 15 -3.35 6.95 1.59
N ASP A 16 -2.40 7.53 2.32
CA ASP A 16 -2.24 8.99 2.41
C ASP A 16 -1.34 9.56 1.29
N LEU A 17 -1.93 9.72 0.11
CA LEU A 17 -1.23 10.30 -1.05
C LEU A 17 -0.72 11.73 -0.79
N GLU A 18 -1.41 12.53 0.02
CA GLU A 18 -0.96 13.90 0.33
C GLU A 18 0.27 13.87 1.23
N GLN A 19 0.29 12.99 2.23
CA GLN A 19 1.46 12.78 3.07
C GLN A 19 2.65 12.25 2.25
N GLN A 20 2.43 11.33 1.31
CA GLN A 20 3.46 10.86 0.40
C GLN A 20 4.02 12.01 -0.45
N LYS A 21 3.16 12.87 -1.03
CA LYS A 21 3.61 14.06 -1.79
C LYS A 21 4.48 15.00 -0.95
N LEU A 22 4.19 15.13 0.34
CA LEU A 22 4.98 15.96 1.26
C LEU A 22 6.31 15.28 1.62
N ALA A 23 6.29 13.98 1.94
CA ALA A 23 7.47 13.22 2.35
C ALA A 23 8.46 13.00 1.20
N TRP A 24 7.98 12.57 0.04
CA TRP A 24 8.84 12.18 -1.09
C TRP A 24 9.52 13.37 -1.75
N ASN A 25 8.90 14.55 -1.64
CA ASN A 25 9.46 15.82 -2.12
C ASN A 25 10.31 16.54 -1.07
N GLY A 26 10.62 15.89 0.06
CA GLY A 26 11.46 16.46 1.11
C GLY A 26 10.86 17.69 1.79
N LYS A 27 9.53 17.88 1.70
CA LYS A 27 8.81 19.00 2.35
C LYS A 27 8.58 18.73 3.83
N ILE A 28 8.81 17.50 4.31
CA ILE A 28 8.79 17.14 5.72
C ILE A 28 10.24 17.00 6.21
N PRO A 29 10.72 17.86 7.12
CA PRO A 29 12.05 17.72 7.71
C PRO A 29 12.20 16.36 8.41
N ASN A 30 13.31 15.66 8.13
CA ASN A 30 13.66 14.35 8.71
C ASN A 30 12.74 13.17 8.35
N CYS A 31 11.85 13.33 7.36
CA CYS A 31 11.08 12.22 6.80
C CYS A 31 11.48 12.07 5.33
N VAL A 32 12.35 11.10 5.05
CA VAL A 32 12.64 10.65 3.68
C VAL A 32 11.89 9.34 3.54
N SER A 33 10.93 9.33 2.62
CA SER A 33 10.20 8.14 2.22
C SER A 33 10.22 8.05 0.69
N SER A 34 9.88 6.89 0.13
CA SER A 34 9.86 6.63 -1.31
C SER A 34 9.03 5.39 -1.60
N PHE A 35 8.40 5.32 -2.77
CA PHE A 35 7.62 4.17 -3.23
C PHE A 35 8.10 2.81 -2.71
N ASP A 36 9.41 2.51 -2.88
CA ASP A 36 9.99 1.24 -2.44
C ASP A 36 9.92 1.07 -0.91
N GLU A 37 10.16 2.12 -0.12
CA GLU A 37 10.02 2.10 1.35
C GLU A 37 8.56 1.90 1.77
N GLU A 38 7.59 2.60 1.18
CA GLU A 38 6.16 2.40 1.47
C GLU A 38 5.73 0.96 1.21
N VAL A 39 6.07 0.42 0.03
CA VAL A 39 5.72 -0.95 -0.35
C VAL A 39 6.47 -1.97 0.51
N ASN A 40 7.79 -1.85 0.65
CA ASN A 40 8.58 -2.79 1.45
C ASN A 40 8.10 -2.83 2.90
N THR A 41 7.76 -1.67 3.51
CA THR A 41 7.25 -1.63 4.88
C THR A 41 5.92 -2.37 5.03
N LEU A 42 5.04 -2.30 4.03
CA LEU A 42 3.78 -3.08 4.02
C LEU A 42 4.07 -4.59 3.99
N TYR A 43 4.98 -5.02 3.11
CA TYR A 43 5.35 -6.44 2.96
C TYR A 43 6.13 -6.98 4.18
N ASP A 44 7.03 -6.18 4.75
CA ASP A 44 7.77 -6.48 5.99
C ASP A 44 6.84 -6.65 7.20
N CYS A 45 5.65 -6.04 7.17
CA CYS A 45 4.62 -6.25 8.19
C CYS A 45 3.87 -7.59 8.05
N GLY A 46 4.27 -8.44 7.10
CA GLY A 46 3.70 -9.77 6.87
C GLY A 46 2.48 -9.78 5.95
N PHE A 47 2.34 -8.76 5.09
CA PHE A 47 1.22 -8.66 4.13
C PHE A 47 1.17 -9.85 3.18
N GLU A 48 2.29 -10.21 2.54
CA GLU A 48 2.40 -11.37 1.63
C GLU A 48 1.92 -12.67 2.30
N CYS A 49 2.43 -12.96 3.50
CA CYS A 49 2.03 -14.14 4.27
C CYS A 49 0.52 -14.13 4.59
N TYR A 50 -0.05 -12.96 4.84
CA TYR A 50 -1.48 -12.81 5.10
C TYR A 50 -2.31 -13.08 3.83
N ILE A 51 -1.88 -12.56 2.69
CA ILE A 51 -2.51 -12.80 1.39
C ILE A 51 -2.48 -14.28 1.01
N GLU A 52 -1.35 -14.96 1.20
CA GLU A 52 -1.26 -16.40 0.94
C GLU A 52 -2.27 -17.21 1.78
N GLU A 53 -2.38 -16.88 3.08
CA GLU A 53 -3.33 -17.57 3.97
C GLU A 53 -4.79 -17.31 3.58
N ILE A 54 -5.09 -16.09 3.13
CA ILE A 54 -6.39 -15.72 2.59
C ILE A 54 -6.70 -16.55 1.33
N LYS A 55 -5.76 -16.58 0.36
CA LYS A 55 -5.89 -17.34 -0.90
C LYS A 55 -6.08 -18.85 -0.65
N LYS A 56 -5.44 -19.42 0.38
CA LYS A 56 -5.57 -20.86 0.76
C LYS A 56 -6.92 -21.23 1.40
N ARG A 57 -7.65 -20.28 2.00
CA ARG A 57 -8.84 -20.55 2.83
C ARG A 57 -10.19 -20.24 2.17
N ASP A 58 -10.19 -19.91 0.88
CA ASP A 58 -11.39 -19.48 0.11
C ASP A 58 -12.12 -18.31 0.80
N SER A 59 -11.54 -17.12 0.69
CA SER A 59 -11.96 -15.95 1.44
C SER A 59 -13.06 -15.16 0.71
N GLN A 60 -14.31 -15.48 1.01
CA GLN A 60 -15.48 -14.77 0.43
C GLN A 60 -15.73 -13.38 1.05
N SER A 61 -14.90 -12.94 2.01
CA SER A 61 -15.10 -11.63 2.66
C SER A 61 -14.67 -10.48 1.76
N GLU A 62 -15.40 -9.35 1.85
CA GLU A 62 -15.07 -8.14 1.10
C GLU A 62 -13.66 -7.63 1.42
N LEU A 63 -13.29 -7.62 2.71
CA LEU A 63 -11.95 -7.24 3.17
C LEU A 63 -10.88 -8.11 2.50
N SER A 64 -11.06 -9.43 2.51
CA SER A 64 -10.11 -10.36 1.90
C SER A 64 -9.93 -10.15 0.41
N ARG A 65 -11.03 -9.90 -0.31
CA ARG A 65 -10.96 -9.59 -1.73
C ARG A 65 -10.19 -8.30 -2.00
N LYS A 66 -10.48 -7.22 -1.25
CA LYS A 66 -9.79 -5.94 -1.43
C LYS A 66 -8.30 -6.05 -1.13
N LEU A 67 -7.92 -6.84 -0.13
CA LEU A 67 -6.51 -7.11 0.19
C LEU A 67 -5.80 -7.85 -0.95
N ILE A 68 -6.44 -8.86 -1.55
CA ILE A 68 -5.90 -9.55 -2.73
C ILE A 68 -5.80 -8.59 -3.93
N GLU A 69 -6.83 -7.79 -4.18
CA GLU A 69 -6.80 -6.77 -5.25
C GLU A 69 -5.66 -5.77 -5.03
N LEU A 70 -5.38 -5.35 -3.78
CA LEU A 70 -4.26 -4.46 -3.47
C LEU A 70 -2.90 -5.11 -3.78
N ASP A 71 -2.72 -6.38 -3.38
CA ASP A 71 -1.52 -7.17 -3.69
C ASP A 71 -1.28 -7.24 -5.20
N GLU A 72 -2.31 -7.59 -5.97
CA GLU A 72 -2.24 -7.66 -7.42
C GLU A 72 -1.94 -6.29 -8.06
N LEU A 73 -2.51 -5.20 -7.55
CA LEU A 73 -2.21 -3.86 -8.06
C LEU A 73 -0.75 -3.46 -7.82
N ILE A 74 -0.20 -3.79 -6.65
CA ILE A 74 1.20 -3.47 -6.31
C ILE A 74 2.16 -4.33 -7.16
N GLU A 75 1.89 -5.63 -7.31
CA GLU A 75 2.74 -6.54 -8.11
C GLU A 75 2.76 -6.16 -9.59
N ASN A 76 1.64 -5.67 -10.14
CA ASN A 76 1.51 -5.28 -11.54
C ASN A 76 1.91 -3.83 -11.82
N TYR A 77 2.22 -3.04 -10.80
CA TYR A 77 2.58 -1.63 -10.99
C TYR A 77 3.95 -1.52 -11.66
N ASP A 78 3.95 -1.12 -12.93
CA ASP A 78 5.18 -0.97 -13.71
C ASP A 78 5.86 0.36 -13.37
N ARG A 79 6.92 0.26 -12.56
CA ARG A 79 7.74 1.40 -12.16
C ARG A 79 8.74 1.86 -13.23
N GLU A 80 8.80 1.23 -14.41
CA GLU A 80 9.83 1.53 -15.41
C GLU A 80 9.77 3.01 -15.87
N GLY A 81 10.67 3.82 -15.31
CA GLY A 81 10.99 5.16 -15.80
C GLY A 81 10.50 6.34 -14.95
N GLY A 82 9.78 6.09 -13.85
CA GLY A 82 9.20 7.13 -12.99
C GLY A 82 10.22 7.78 -12.04
N PHE A 83 10.51 9.07 -12.18
CA PHE A 83 11.05 9.85 -11.05
C PHE A 83 9.99 9.95 -9.92
N ARG A 84 10.38 10.18 -8.66
CA ARG A 84 9.44 10.25 -7.50
C ARG A 84 8.18 11.11 -7.78
N ASP A 85 8.37 12.26 -8.42
CA ASP A 85 7.29 13.17 -8.81
C ASP A 85 6.31 12.55 -9.83
N GLN A 86 6.78 11.68 -10.71
CA GLN A 86 5.95 11.04 -11.72
C GLN A 86 5.05 9.98 -11.09
N ILE A 87 5.55 9.21 -10.11
CA ILE A 87 4.76 8.21 -9.36
C ILE A 87 3.62 8.89 -8.59
N LEU A 88 3.87 10.04 -7.96
CA LEU A 88 2.85 10.79 -7.22
C LEU A 88 1.69 11.33 -8.07
N HIS A 89 1.86 11.34 -9.39
CA HIS A 89 0.86 11.75 -10.38
C HIS A 89 0.39 10.60 -11.26
N ASP A 90 0.91 9.39 -11.04
CA ASP A 90 0.57 8.21 -11.80
C ASP A 90 -0.84 7.71 -11.40
N PRO A 91 -1.78 7.62 -12.36
CA PRO A 91 -3.11 7.10 -12.08
C PRO A 91 -3.13 5.69 -11.47
N GLU A 92 -2.18 4.83 -11.81
CA GLU A 92 -2.10 3.48 -11.26
C GLU A 92 -1.63 3.50 -9.79
N TRP A 93 -0.69 4.40 -9.45
CA TRP A 93 -0.33 4.63 -8.05
C TRP A 93 -1.49 5.22 -7.24
N VAL A 94 -2.20 6.19 -7.80
CA VAL A 94 -3.40 6.76 -7.18
C VAL A 94 -4.43 5.66 -6.91
N LEU A 95 -4.62 4.73 -7.85
CA LEU A 95 -5.51 3.58 -7.68
C LEU A 95 -5.08 2.68 -6.50
N ILE A 96 -3.79 2.42 -6.34
CA ILE A 96 -3.23 1.68 -5.19
C ILE A 96 -3.56 2.41 -3.88
N THR A 97 -3.31 3.72 -3.79
CA THR A 97 -3.60 4.50 -2.57
C THR A 97 -5.09 4.50 -2.22
N HIS A 98 -5.97 4.63 -3.22
CA HIS A 98 -7.41 4.52 -3.03
C HIS A 98 -7.83 3.13 -2.56
N LYS A 99 -7.26 2.06 -3.13
CA LYS A 99 -7.55 0.70 -2.70
C LYS A 99 -7.15 0.47 -1.23
N ALA A 100 -6.00 1.02 -0.82
CA ALA A 100 -5.57 0.98 0.58
C ALA A 100 -6.58 1.70 1.51
N GLN A 101 -7.12 2.84 1.09
CA GLN A 101 -8.18 3.53 1.84
C GLN A 101 -9.47 2.69 1.95
N GLU A 102 -9.91 2.06 0.86
CA GLU A 102 -11.09 1.18 0.89
C GLU A 102 -10.94 0.02 1.87
N ILE A 103 -9.72 -0.49 2.07
CA ILE A 103 -9.44 -1.55 3.06
C ILE A 103 -9.53 -0.98 4.48
N LEU A 104 -8.99 0.22 4.73
CA LEU A 104 -9.07 0.88 6.03
C LEU A 104 -10.51 1.14 6.46
N ASP A 105 -11.40 1.46 5.52
CA ASP A 105 -12.82 1.69 5.80
C ASP A 105 -13.58 0.42 6.23
N LEU A 106 -12.99 -0.77 6.01
CA LEU A 106 -13.54 -2.08 6.39
C LEU A 106 -12.92 -2.66 7.68
N LEU A 107 -11.88 -2.03 8.24
CA LEU A 107 -11.17 -2.47 9.45
C LEU A 107 -11.70 -1.77 10.71
#